data_AF-A0A2D8EQU4-F1
#
_entry.id   AF-A0A2D8EQU4-F1
#
_cell.length_a   1.000
_cell.length_b   1.000
_cell.length_c   1.000
_cell.angle_alpha   90.00
_cell.angle_beta   90.00
_cell.angle_gamma   90.00
#
_symmetry.space_group_name_H-M   'P 1'
#
loop_
_entity.id
_entity.type
_entity.pdbx_description
1 polymer ?
#
loop_
_entity_poly.entity_id
_entity_poly.type
_entity_poly.pdbx_seq_one_letter_code
_entity_poly.pdbx_strand_id
1 'polypeptide(L)'
;MKPILSVIAASLLGLVLYSGLFGVVIDKPLSVGIFDRVYSQKRAYGQALDKPKIVLAAGSSGFYSDRCETIAEESGIPCVNLSIALALGRETILQQVKQVAEPGDIVLLPWEYRLYFLNAEDMRARISYPYIVRHEKSFLKGLGVRRSLDALFYFDLDYLFAALLETENYVGGKRHGFDKEGRMTLQGDYRGHTAEVAAKYREKVETAGSSAAETRRIAEMVEPPAGLMEFIKWANANDITVYGLLSPSVDSGELSPEALDKMRAWFGMAEKGGFLEFKGNLQYPYTCFFDSREHLQEECQIQHSRVIGKGLAEQVRFNSQPED
;
A
#
# COMPACT_ATOMS: atom_id res chain seq x y z
N MET A 1 49.75 -3.46 -15.12
CA MET A 1 48.52 -4.06 -15.69
C MET A 1 47.98 -5.23 -14.86
N LYS A 2 48.75 -6.29 -14.58
CA LYS A 2 48.32 -7.41 -13.72
C LYS A 2 47.73 -7.02 -12.34
N PRO A 3 48.34 -6.13 -11.53
CA PRO A 3 47.78 -5.76 -10.24
C PRO A 3 46.44 -5.02 -10.34
N ILE A 4 46.25 -4.21 -11.39
CA ILE A 4 44.99 -3.48 -11.64
C ILE A 4 43.88 -4.47 -11.98
N LEU A 5 44.16 -5.45 -12.85
CA LEU A 5 43.22 -6.52 -13.19
C LEU A 5 42.83 -7.36 -11.97
N SER A 6 43.78 -7.68 -11.09
CA SER A 6 43.52 -8.39 -9.84
C SER A 6 42.61 -7.62 -8.90
N VAL A 7 42.82 -6.31 -8.74
CA VAL A 7 41.97 -5.45 -7.90
C VAL A 7 40.55 -5.37 -8.47
N ILE A 8 40.41 -5.15 -9.79
CA ILE A 8 39.10 -5.12 -10.46
C ILE A 8 38.37 -6.46 -10.25
N ALA A 9 39.05 -7.59 -10.47
CA ALA A 9 38.46 -8.91 -10.28
C ALA A 9 38.01 -9.13 -8.82
N ALA A 10 38.82 -8.74 -7.84
CA ALA A 10 38.48 -8.87 -6.42
C ALA A 10 37.28 -7.98 -6.04
N SER A 11 37.21 -6.76 -6.55
CA SER A 11 36.06 -5.86 -6.34
C SER A 11 34.77 -6.42 -6.96
N LEU A 12 34.84 -6.94 -8.19
CA LEU A 12 33.70 -7.56 -8.85
C LEU A 12 33.23 -8.81 -8.09
N LEU A 13 34.16 -9.64 -7.63
CA LEU A 13 33.83 -10.80 -6.79
C LEU A 13 33.16 -10.35 -5.49
N GLY A 14 33.68 -9.31 -4.83
CA GLY A 14 33.08 -8.73 -3.64
C GLY A 14 31.64 -8.26 -3.86
N LEU A 15 31.37 -7.59 -4.99
CA LEU A 15 30.02 -7.17 -5.36
C LEU A 15 29.10 -8.36 -5.62
N VAL A 16 29.57 -9.40 -6.33
CA VAL A 16 28.78 -10.63 -6.56
C VAL A 16 28.45 -11.33 -5.25
N LEU A 17 29.42 -11.46 -4.34
CA LEU A 17 29.21 -12.07 -3.03
C LEU A 17 28.25 -11.24 -2.18
N TYR A 18 28.40 -9.92 -2.16
CA TYR A 18 27.51 -9.01 -1.45
C TYR A 18 26.06 -9.09 -1.97
N SER A 19 25.88 -8.99 -3.29
CA SER A 19 24.55 -9.09 -3.92
C SER A 19 23.94 -10.48 -3.77
N GLY A 20 24.74 -11.55 -3.83
CA GLY A 20 24.27 -12.91 -3.57
C GLY A 20 23.85 -13.10 -2.12
N LEU A 21 24.64 -12.59 -1.17
CA LEU A 21 24.36 -12.67 0.25
C LEU A 21 23.03 -11.98 0.60
N PHE A 22 22.87 -10.69 0.27
CA PHE A 22 21.68 -9.93 0.67
C PHE A 22 20.49 -10.07 -0.28
N GLY A 23 20.74 -10.36 -1.56
CA GLY A 23 19.69 -10.55 -2.56
C GLY A 23 19.09 -11.95 -2.59
N VAL A 24 19.74 -12.95 -2.00
CA VAL A 24 19.32 -14.36 -2.09
C VAL A 24 19.38 -15.09 -0.76
N VAL A 25 20.49 -15.01 -0.02
CA VAL A 25 20.73 -15.86 1.15
C VAL A 25 20.09 -15.32 2.42
N ILE A 26 20.34 -14.05 2.74
CA ILE A 26 19.88 -13.39 3.96
C ILE A 26 18.46 -12.86 3.76
N ASP A 27 17.61 -13.10 4.75
CA ASP A 27 16.26 -12.56 4.81
C ASP A 27 15.90 -12.17 6.25
N LYS A 28 14.92 -11.28 6.39
CA LYS A 28 14.26 -10.93 7.65
C LYS A 28 12.84 -11.50 7.60
N PRO A 29 12.61 -12.78 7.96
CA PRO A 29 11.34 -13.47 7.68
C PRO A 29 10.12 -12.96 8.45
N LEU A 30 10.32 -12.28 9.58
CA LEU A 30 9.29 -11.68 10.44
C LEU A 30 9.00 -10.22 10.10
N SER A 31 9.96 -9.49 9.53
CA SER A 31 9.90 -8.04 9.33
C SER A 31 9.92 -7.62 7.86
N VAL A 32 10.44 -8.46 6.96
CA VAL A 32 10.49 -8.23 5.50
C VAL A 32 9.78 -9.35 4.76
N GLY A 33 10.16 -10.61 5.01
CA GLY A 33 9.58 -11.78 4.34
C GLY A 33 8.08 -11.96 4.62
N ILE A 34 7.55 -11.41 5.71
CA ILE A 34 6.09 -11.39 5.94
C ILE A 34 5.34 -10.61 4.86
N PHE A 35 5.90 -9.50 4.38
CA PHE A 35 5.29 -8.69 3.32
C PHE A 35 5.26 -9.45 2.01
N ASP A 36 6.30 -10.22 1.70
CA ASP A 36 6.33 -11.09 0.52
C ASP A 36 5.28 -12.19 0.58
N ARG A 37 5.15 -12.88 1.72
CA ARG A 37 4.13 -13.93 1.88
C ARG A 37 2.71 -13.38 1.72
N VAL A 38 2.41 -12.27 2.41
CA VAL A 38 1.10 -11.62 2.35
C VAL A 38 0.83 -11.11 0.93
N TYR A 39 1.79 -10.43 0.31
CA TYR A 39 1.64 -9.92 -1.05
C TYR A 39 1.48 -11.04 -2.08
N SER A 40 2.28 -12.10 -2.00
CA SER A 40 2.22 -13.22 -2.94
C SER A 40 0.87 -13.93 -2.90
N GLN A 41 0.27 -14.10 -1.72
CA GLN A 41 -1.09 -14.62 -1.59
C GLN A 41 -2.12 -13.70 -2.26
N LYS A 42 -2.07 -12.40 -1.96
CA LYS A 42 -2.97 -11.38 -2.53
C LYS A 42 -2.83 -11.28 -4.06
N ARG A 43 -1.60 -11.27 -4.56
CA ARG A 43 -1.28 -11.26 -6.00
C ARG A 43 -1.84 -12.50 -6.70
N ALA A 44 -1.61 -13.68 -6.14
CA ALA A 44 -2.11 -14.93 -6.72
C ALA A 44 -3.64 -14.95 -6.80
N TYR A 45 -4.32 -14.48 -5.74
CA TYR A 45 -5.78 -14.34 -5.76
C TYR A 45 -6.24 -13.33 -6.83
N GLY A 46 -5.65 -12.14 -6.85
CA GLY A 46 -6.00 -11.09 -7.82
C GLY A 46 -5.81 -11.52 -9.28
N GLN A 47 -4.73 -12.26 -9.58
CA GLN A 47 -4.46 -12.79 -10.92
C GLN A 47 -5.42 -13.92 -11.34
N ALA A 48 -6.09 -14.56 -10.38
CA ALA A 48 -7.06 -15.63 -10.64
C ALA A 48 -8.51 -15.12 -10.78
N LEU A 49 -8.76 -13.83 -10.52
CA LEU A 49 -10.10 -13.23 -10.64
C LEU A 49 -10.47 -12.94 -12.10
N ASP A 50 -11.74 -13.16 -12.42
CA ASP A 50 -12.33 -12.74 -13.69
C ASP A 50 -12.37 -11.20 -13.81
N LYS A 51 -12.36 -10.72 -15.06
CA LYS A 51 -12.39 -9.28 -15.40
C LYS A 51 -13.80 -8.81 -15.75
N PRO A 52 -14.15 -7.53 -15.50
CA PRO A 52 -13.34 -6.54 -14.79
C PRO A 52 -13.28 -6.83 -13.28
N LYS A 53 -12.14 -6.53 -12.65
CA LYS A 53 -11.98 -6.62 -11.18
C LYS A 53 -11.55 -5.28 -10.57
N ILE A 54 -11.80 -5.15 -9.28
CA ILE A 54 -11.29 -4.08 -8.43
C ILE A 54 -9.95 -4.50 -7.84
N VAL A 55 -8.94 -3.65 -8.02
CA VAL A 55 -7.64 -3.76 -7.36
C VAL A 55 -7.51 -2.60 -6.37
N LEU A 56 -7.66 -2.90 -5.08
CA LEU A 56 -7.55 -1.89 -4.02
C LEU A 56 -6.09 -1.84 -3.53
N ALA A 57 -5.49 -0.65 -3.49
CA ALA A 57 -4.10 -0.48 -3.09
C ALA A 57 -3.83 0.81 -2.31
N ALA A 58 -3.50 0.65 -1.03
CA ALA A 58 -3.09 1.69 -0.10
C ALA A 58 -2.00 1.16 0.85
N GLY A 59 -1.69 1.91 1.90
CA GLY A 59 -0.78 1.48 2.95
C GLY A 59 -1.43 0.50 3.93
N SER A 60 -1.23 0.72 5.23
CA SER A 60 -1.86 -0.11 6.26
C SER A 60 -3.33 0.26 6.49
N SER A 61 -3.75 1.50 6.22
CA SER A 61 -5.18 1.87 6.32
C SER A 61 -6.03 0.97 5.45
N GLY A 62 -5.67 0.76 4.17
CA GLY A 62 -6.43 -0.13 3.31
C GLY A 62 -6.34 -1.60 3.69
N PHE A 63 -5.32 -2.01 4.44
CA PHE A 63 -5.25 -3.38 4.95
C PHE A 63 -6.23 -3.63 6.10
N TYR A 64 -6.39 -2.66 7.00
CA TYR A 64 -7.25 -2.75 8.18
C TYR A 64 -8.65 -2.19 7.99
N SER A 65 -8.84 -1.24 7.08
CA SER A 65 -10.04 -0.41 7.01
C SER A 65 -10.87 -0.62 5.76
N ASP A 66 -10.25 -1.06 4.66
CA ASP A 66 -10.94 -1.45 3.45
C ASP A 66 -11.11 -2.98 3.37
N ARG A 67 -12.29 -3.44 2.98
CA ARG A 67 -12.65 -4.85 2.88
C ARG A 67 -13.19 -5.19 1.51
N CYS A 68 -12.34 -5.75 0.66
CA CYS A 68 -12.69 -6.18 -0.68
C CYS A 68 -13.80 -7.23 -0.71
N GLU A 69 -13.88 -8.12 0.28
CA GLU A 69 -15.02 -9.04 0.42
C GLU A 69 -16.35 -8.27 0.40
N THR A 70 -16.48 -7.22 1.21
CA THR A 70 -17.69 -6.38 1.29
C THR A 70 -17.85 -5.45 0.10
N ILE A 71 -16.77 -4.85 -0.41
CA ILE A 71 -16.82 -4.01 -1.61
C ILE A 71 -17.31 -4.83 -2.81
N ALA A 72 -16.87 -6.08 -2.95
CA ALA A 72 -17.29 -6.96 -4.04
C ALA A 72 -18.77 -7.34 -3.93
N GLU A 73 -19.25 -7.67 -2.72
CA GLU A 73 -20.66 -7.95 -2.47
C GLU A 73 -21.57 -6.78 -2.84
N GLU A 74 -21.18 -5.56 -2.48
CA GLU A 74 -22.01 -4.37 -2.65
C GLU A 74 -21.94 -3.79 -4.08
N SER A 75 -20.78 -3.91 -4.73
CA SER A 75 -20.57 -3.43 -6.11
C SER A 75 -20.97 -4.45 -7.17
N GLY A 76 -20.96 -5.74 -6.84
CA GLY A 76 -21.09 -6.84 -7.81
C GLY A 76 -19.84 -7.06 -8.68
N ILE A 77 -18.71 -6.43 -8.35
CA ILE A 77 -17.46 -6.53 -9.10
C ILE A 77 -16.43 -7.30 -8.24
N PRO A 78 -15.76 -8.34 -8.74
CA PRO A 78 -14.70 -9.04 -7.99
C PRO A 78 -13.64 -8.07 -7.46
N CYS A 79 -13.10 -8.30 -6.26
CA CYS A 79 -12.18 -7.35 -5.61
C CYS A 79 -11.01 -8.07 -4.94
N VAL A 80 -9.79 -7.55 -5.15
CA VAL A 80 -8.58 -7.96 -4.44
C VAL A 80 -7.97 -6.78 -3.69
N ASN A 81 -7.67 -6.98 -2.42
CA ASN A 81 -7.03 -5.98 -1.58
C ASN A 81 -5.51 -6.23 -1.56
N LEU A 82 -4.75 -5.39 -2.26
CA LEU A 82 -3.28 -5.43 -2.30
C LEU A 82 -2.62 -4.60 -1.18
N SER A 83 -3.40 -3.88 -0.37
CA SER A 83 -2.88 -3.06 0.73
C SER A 83 -2.22 -3.92 1.81
N ILE A 84 -1.11 -3.44 2.37
CA ILE A 84 -0.39 -4.13 3.45
C ILE A 84 0.17 -3.12 4.46
N ALA A 85 1.03 -2.21 4.02
CA ALA A 85 1.65 -1.22 4.90
C ALA A 85 2.16 0.01 4.17
N LEU A 86 1.96 1.17 4.80
CA LEU A 86 2.50 2.45 4.35
C LEU A 86 4.03 2.43 4.19
N ALA A 87 4.72 1.62 5.00
CA ALA A 87 6.18 1.53 5.01
C ALA A 87 6.79 0.90 3.74
N LEU A 88 5.97 0.25 2.88
CA LEU A 88 6.40 -0.17 1.54
C LEU A 88 6.64 1.03 0.61
N GLY A 89 5.98 2.14 0.90
CA GLY A 89 6.05 3.37 0.12
C GLY A 89 5.22 3.32 -1.16
N ARG A 90 4.82 4.51 -1.62
CA ARG A 90 3.88 4.69 -2.74
C ARG A 90 4.37 4.03 -4.03
N GLU A 91 5.66 4.12 -4.36
CA GLU A 91 6.16 3.56 -5.61
C GLU A 91 6.07 2.03 -5.61
N THR A 92 6.36 1.39 -4.49
CA THR A 92 6.19 -0.07 -4.34
C THR A 92 4.73 -0.46 -4.45
N ILE A 93 3.83 0.25 -3.75
CA ILE A 93 2.38 0.01 -3.81
C ILE A 93 1.88 0.11 -5.27
N LEU A 94 2.29 1.15 -6.00
CA LEU A 94 1.90 1.32 -7.40
C LEU A 94 2.50 0.25 -8.32
N GLN A 95 3.74 -0.19 -8.09
CA GLN A 95 4.34 -1.29 -8.85
C GLN A 95 3.64 -2.63 -8.59
N GLN A 96 3.15 -2.86 -7.37
CA GLN A 96 2.34 -4.03 -7.04
C GLN A 96 1.02 -4.04 -7.82
N VAL A 97 0.35 -2.88 -7.93
CA VAL A 97 -0.84 -2.75 -8.79
C VAL A 97 -0.53 -3.11 -10.24
N LYS A 98 0.60 -2.63 -10.79
CA LYS A 98 1.03 -2.93 -12.17
C LYS A 98 1.27 -4.42 -12.45
N GLN A 99 1.48 -5.24 -11.42
CA GLN A 99 1.63 -6.70 -11.58
C GLN A 99 0.31 -7.47 -11.59
N VAL A 100 -0.81 -6.83 -11.22
CA VAL A 100 -2.11 -7.49 -10.98
C VAL A 100 -3.22 -6.89 -11.84
N ALA A 101 -3.23 -5.58 -12.02
CA ALA A 101 -4.23 -4.89 -12.81
C ALA A 101 -4.02 -5.14 -14.31
N GLU A 102 -5.13 -5.35 -15.01
CA GLU A 102 -5.17 -5.67 -16.43
C GLU A 102 -6.21 -4.76 -17.14
N PRO A 103 -6.21 -4.71 -18.48
CA PRO A 103 -7.18 -3.90 -19.22
C PRO A 103 -8.63 -4.18 -18.81
N GLY A 104 -9.39 -3.12 -18.57
CA GLY A 104 -10.77 -3.15 -18.09
C GLY A 104 -10.92 -3.11 -16.57
N ASP A 105 -9.85 -3.30 -15.80
CA ASP A 105 -9.92 -3.30 -14.33
C ASP A 105 -10.10 -1.90 -13.73
N ILE A 106 -10.56 -1.87 -12.48
CA ILE A 106 -10.73 -0.67 -11.67
C ILE A 106 -9.68 -0.68 -10.55
N VAL A 107 -8.88 0.37 -10.44
CA VAL A 107 -7.94 0.56 -9.33
C VAL A 107 -8.51 1.57 -8.36
N LEU A 108 -8.61 1.18 -7.08
CA LEU A 108 -8.99 2.07 -5.98
C LEU A 108 -7.75 2.41 -5.15
N LEU A 109 -7.48 3.71 -4.96
CA LEU A 109 -6.34 4.23 -4.21
C LEU A 109 -6.81 5.04 -2.97
N PRO A 110 -7.31 4.38 -1.91
CA PRO A 110 -7.69 5.02 -0.64
C PRO A 110 -6.44 5.35 0.20
N TRP A 111 -5.54 6.16 -0.36
CA TRP A 111 -4.25 6.44 0.26
C TRP A 111 -4.38 7.17 1.59
N GLU A 112 -3.64 6.72 2.60
CA GLU A 112 -3.37 7.53 3.79
C GLU A 112 -2.84 8.91 3.38
N TYR A 113 -3.23 9.96 4.09
CA TYR A 113 -2.80 11.33 3.80
C TYR A 113 -1.27 11.45 3.72
N ARG A 114 -0.56 10.65 4.52
CA ARG A 114 0.90 10.60 4.54
C ARG A 114 1.52 10.09 3.23
N LEU A 115 0.85 9.24 2.45
CA LEU A 115 1.37 8.76 1.16
C LEU A 115 1.48 9.89 0.12
N TYR A 116 0.71 10.96 0.28
CA TYR A 116 0.77 12.12 -0.61
C TYR A 116 2.06 12.91 -0.42
N PHE A 117 2.43 13.25 0.82
CA PHE A 117 3.53 14.19 1.09
C PHE A 117 4.82 13.56 1.61
N LEU A 118 4.82 12.32 2.12
CA LEU A 118 6.07 11.70 2.55
C LEU A 118 6.98 11.50 1.33
N ASN A 119 8.23 11.93 1.45
CA ASN A 119 9.18 11.85 0.36
C ASN A 119 9.87 10.48 0.36
N ALA A 120 10.63 10.21 -0.70
CA ALA A 120 11.35 8.95 -0.83
C ALA A 120 12.37 8.74 0.31
N GLU A 121 12.94 9.79 0.92
CA GLU A 121 13.88 9.66 2.05
C GLU A 121 13.19 9.18 3.32
N ASP A 122 12.00 9.71 3.60
CA ASP A 122 11.18 9.27 4.73
C ASP A 122 10.67 7.82 4.54
N MET A 123 10.52 7.39 3.29
CA MET A 123 10.13 6.01 2.92
C MET A 123 11.32 5.08 2.67
N ARG A 124 12.54 5.60 2.49
CA ARG A 124 13.77 4.89 2.05
C ARG A 124 14.28 3.86 3.07
N ALA A 125 13.94 4.01 4.35
CA ALA A 125 14.73 3.41 5.45
C ALA A 125 14.03 2.32 6.27
N ARG A 126 12.83 1.84 5.89
CA ARG A 126 12.03 0.96 6.78
C ARG A 126 11.97 -0.49 6.31
N ILE A 127 11.27 -0.77 5.21
CA ILE A 127 11.11 -2.15 4.69
C ILE A 127 11.18 -2.25 3.16
N SER A 128 10.98 -1.14 2.43
CA SER A 128 10.84 -1.13 0.98
C SER A 128 12.10 -1.62 0.24
N TYR A 129 13.28 -1.08 0.53
CA TYR A 129 14.54 -1.50 -0.09
C TYR A 129 14.93 -2.95 0.18
N PRO A 130 14.96 -3.43 1.44
CA PRO A 130 15.25 -4.83 1.69
C PRO A 130 14.20 -5.75 1.06
N TYR A 131 12.92 -5.36 1.03
CA TYR A 131 11.87 -6.09 0.33
C TYR A 131 12.11 -6.18 -1.18
N ILE A 132 12.39 -5.06 -1.85
CA ILE A 132 12.63 -5.00 -3.30
C ILE A 132 13.86 -5.84 -3.67
N VAL A 133 14.98 -5.70 -2.97
CA VAL A 133 16.20 -6.43 -3.32
C VAL A 133 16.05 -7.93 -3.06
N ARG A 134 15.39 -8.32 -1.96
CA ARG A 134 15.26 -9.73 -1.59
C ARG A 134 14.15 -10.45 -2.35
N HIS A 135 13.01 -9.82 -2.56
CA HIS A 135 11.77 -10.47 -3.01
C HIS A 135 11.23 -9.92 -4.34
N GLU A 136 11.30 -8.61 -4.60
CA GLU A 136 10.73 -7.98 -5.81
C GLU A 136 11.76 -7.22 -6.67
N LYS A 137 12.81 -7.93 -7.12
CA LYS A 137 13.96 -7.31 -7.82
C LYS A 137 13.57 -6.55 -9.09
N SER A 138 12.47 -6.94 -9.74
CA SER A 138 11.92 -6.23 -10.90
C SER A 138 11.59 -4.77 -10.61
N PHE A 139 11.26 -4.43 -9.36
CA PHE A 139 10.89 -3.07 -8.97
C PHE A 139 12.07 -2.10 -8.93
N LEU A 140 13.32 -2.58 -8.94
CA LEU A 140 14.51 -1.73 -9.06
C LEU A 140 14.41 -0.81 -10.28
N LYS A 141 13.92 -1.32 -11.42
CA LYS A 141 13.77 -0.52 -12.65
C LYS A 141 12.87 0.70 -12.45
N GLY A 142 11.84 0.60 -11.59
CA GLY A 142 10.90 1.68 -11.30
C GLY A 142 11.44 2.74 -10.32
N LEU A 143 12.57 2.48 -9.64
CA LEU A 143 13.15 3.44 -8.70
C LEU A 143 14.06 4.49 -9.38
N GLY A 144 14.53 4.21 -10.60
CA GLY A 144 15.60 4.97 -11.25
C GLY A 144 17.00 4.60 -10.72
N VAL A 145 18.04 5.02 -11.43
CA VAL A 145 19.42 4.54 -11.22
C VAL A 145 19.94 4.81 -9.81
N ARG A 146 19.84 6.05 -9.32
CA ARG A 146 20.37 6.43 -8.00
C ARG A 146 19.70 5.63 -6.89
N ARG A 147 18.38 5.58 -6.86
CA ARG A 147 17.63 4.85 -5.83
C ARG A 147 17.80 3.34 -5.94
N SER A 148 18.00 2.81 -7.15
CA SER A 148 18.37 1.39 -7.33
C SER A 148 19.71 1.08 -6.68
N LEU A 149 20.71 1.95 -6.84
CA LEU A 149 22.00 1.81 -6.19
C LEU A 149 21.86 1.94 -4.66
N ASP A 150 21.10 2.94 -4.18
CA ASP A 150 20.83 3.09 -2.74
C ASP A 150 20.18 1.83 -2.15
N ALA A 151 19.23 1.22 -2.87
CA ALA A 151 18.58 -0.02 -2.44
C ALA A 151 19.55 -1.21 -2.45
N LEU A 152 20.36 -1.35 -3.50
CA LEU A 152 21.34 -2.42 -3.61
C LEU A 152 22.40 -2.33 -2.51
N PHE A 153 22.85 -1.12 -2.14
CA PHE A 153 23.86 -0.88 -1.11
C PHE A 153 23.28 -0.52 0.28
N TYR A 154 22.01 -0.80 0.51
CA TYR A 154 21.33 -0.54 1.79
C TYR A 154 21.89 -1.39 2.95
N PHE A 155 22.44 -2.56 2.65
CA PHE A 155 22.74 -3.58 3.65
C PHE A 155 24.12 -3.41 4.28
N ASP A 156 24.15 -3.45 5.61
CA ASP A 156 25.35 -3.39 6.43
C ASP A 156 25.45 -4.62 7.38
N LEU A 157 26.44 -4.61 8.27
CA LEU A 157 26.63 -5.68 9.24
C LEU A 157 25.51 -5.74 10.28
N ASP A 158 24.94 -4.60 10.68
CA ASP A 158 23.83 -4.56 11.63
C ASP A 158 22.58 -5.22 11.04
N TYR A 159 22.32 -4.98 9.75
CA TYR A 159 21.27 -5.68 9.02
C TYR A 159 21.51 -7.19 9.01
N LEU A 160 22.74 -7.63 8.71
CA LEU A 160 23.11 -9.05 8.68
C LEU A 160 22.86 -9.73 10.04
N PHE A 161 23.37 -9.17 11.14
CA PHE A 161 23.18 -9.75 12.46
C PHE A 161 21.71 -9.77 12.88
N ALA A 162 20.98 -8.68 12.63
CA ALA A 162 19.55 -8.65 12.89
C ALA A 162 18.79 -9.70 12.08
N ALA A 163 19.16 -9.91 10.81
CA ALA A 163 18.53 -10.92 9.95
C ALA A 163 18.79 -12.36 10.41
N LEU A 164 20.01 -12.66 10.87
CA LEU A 164 20.35 -13.96 11.43
C LEU A 164 19.56 -14.25 12.70
N LEU A 165 19.50 -13.30 13.63
CA LEU A 165 18.70 -13.43 14.86
C LEU A 165 17.20 -13.57 14.55
N GLU A 166 16.69 -12.83 13.58
CA GLU A 166 15.29 -12.92 13.18
C GLU A 166 14.95 -14.28 12.54
N THR A 167 15.88 -14.81 11.75
CA THR A 167 15.77 -16.15 11.14
C THR A 167 15.75 -17.24 12.20
N GLU A 168 16.65 -17.19 13.19
CA GLU A 168 16.65 -18.11 14.32
C GLU A 168 15.31 -18.08 15.07
N ASN A 169 14.81 -16.89 15.40
CA ASN A 169 13.51 -16.73 16.04
C ASN A 169 12.36 -17.32 15.20
N TYR A 170 12.38 -17.12 13.88
CA TYR A 170 11.37 -17.65 12.97
C TYR A 170 11.43 -19.18 12.90
N VAL A 171 12.62 -19.78 12.79
CA VAL A 171 12.80 -21.24 12.84
C VAL A 171 12.35 -21.81 14.20
N GLY A 172 12.61 -21.06 15.29
CA GLY A 172 12.11 -21.36 16.63
C GLY A 172 10.60 -21.21 16.83
N GLY A 173 9.83 -20.92 15.78
CA GLY A 173 8.37 -20.88 15.79
C GLY A 173 7.75 -19.51 16.04
N LYS A 174 8.54 -18.45 16.20
CA LYS A 174 7.99 -17.09 16.28
C LYS A 174 7.30 -16.73 14.97
N ARG A 175 6.13 -16.11 15.04
CA ARG A 175 5.35 -15.66 13.88
C ARG A 175 4.89 -14.22 14.08
N HIS A 176 4.78 -13.50 12.97
CA HIS A 176 4.17 -12.17 12.97
C HIS A 176 2.66 -12.30 13.18
N GLY A 177 2.00 -11.25 13.70
CA GLY A 177 0.55 -11.26 13.95
C GLY A 177 -0.29 -11.57 12.69
N PHE A 178 0.15 -11.04 11.54
CA PHE A 178 -0.45 -11.27 10.21
C PHE A 178 -0.40 -12.71 9.74
N ASP A 179 0.62 -13.46 10.17
CA ASP A 179 0.89 -14.84 9.72
C ASP A 179 0.03 -15.85 10.49
N LYS A 180 -0.79 -15.40 11.44
CA LYS A 180 -1.69 -16.28 12.19
C LYS A 180 -2.86 -16.65 11.30
N GLU A 181 -3.17 -17.94 11.26
CA GLU A 181 -4.30 -18.48 10.49
C GLU A 181 -5.61 -17.74 10.83
N GLY A 182 -6.44 -17.52 9.80
CA GLY A 182 -7.74 -16.87 9.93
C GLY A 182 -7.70 -15.35 10.10
N ARG A 183 -6.53 -14.70 10.01
CA ARG A 183 -6.40 -13.23 10.11
C ARG A 183 -6.61 -12.48 8.80
N MET A 184 -6.73 -13.17 7.67
CA MET A 184 -7.07 -12.55 6.38
C MET A 184 -8.22 -13.28 5.69
N THR A 185 -9.08 -12.53 5.00
CA THR A 185 -10.02 -13.10 4.01
C THR A 185 -9.25 -13.63 2.79
N LEU A 186 -9.96 -14.35 1.91
CA LEU A 186 -9.40 -14.79 0.63
C LEU A 186 -8.99 -13.59 -0.25
N GLN A 187 -9.77 -12.51 -0.18
CA GLN A 187 -9.56 -11.24 -0.88
C GLN A 187 -8.35 -10.45 -0.35
N GLY A 188 -7.80 -10.85 0.80
CA GLY A 188 -6.66 -10.21 1.44
C GLY A 188 -7.01 -9.23 2.55
N ASP A 189 -8.25 -9.15 3.01
CA ASP A 189 -8.68 -8.18 4.02
C ASP A 189 -8.32 -8.65 5.42
N TYR A 190 -7.86 -7.76 6.29
CA TYR A 190 -7.55 -8.13 7.66
C TYR A 190 -8.82 -8.42 8.49
N ARG A 191 -8.75 -9.36 9.45
CA ARG A 191 -9.86 -9.79 10.33
C ARG A 191 -9.44 -10.01 11.79
N GLY A 192 -10.43 -10.01 12.68
CA GLY A 192 -10.28 -10.28 14.10
C GLY A 192 -9.76 -9.09 14.91
N HIS A 193 -9.97 -7.88 14.40
CA HIS A 193 -9.65 -6.61 15.05
C HIS A 193 -10.96 -5.96 15.55
N THR A 194 -11.67 -6.70 16.41
CA THR A 194 -12.99 -6.33 16.92
C THR A 194 -12.91 -5.14 17.88
N ALA A 195 -14.06 -4.55 18.20
CA ALA A 195 -14.18 -3.48 19.19
C ALA A 195 -13.54 -3.84 20.55
N GLU A 196 -13.67 -5.10 21.00
CA GLU A 196 -13.07 -5.57 22.26
C GLU A 196 -11.53 -5.59 22.18
N VAL A 197 -10.96 -5.92 21.01
CA VAL A 197 -9.50 -5.86 20.82
C VAL A 197 -9.05 -4.40 20.70
N ALA A 198 -9.81 -3.56 19.99
CA ALA A 198 -9.56 -2.13 19.82
C ALA A 198 -9.55 -1.36 21.15
N ALA A 199 -10.38 -1.76 22.12
CA ALA A 199 -10.45 -1.13 23.44
C ALA A 199 -9.08 -1.06 24.15
N LYS A 200 -8.16 -2.00 23.86
CA LYS A 200 -6.81 -2.03 24.43
C LYS A 200 -5.90 -0.90 23.94
N TYR A 201 -6.23 -0.29 22.81
CA TYR A 201 -5.43 0.77 22.19
C TYR A 201 -6.10 2.14 22.30
N ARG A 202 -7.22 2.24 23.02
CA ARG A 202 -8.07 3.43 23.09
C ARG A 202 -7.30 4.71 23.38
N GLU A 203 -6.53 4.71 24.45
CA GLU A 203 -5.73 5.86 24.89
C GLU A 203 -4.73 6.29 23.80
N LYS A 204 -4.08 5.33 23.13
CA LYS A 204 -3.12 5.60 22.04
C LYS A 204 -3.81 6.25 20.84
N VAL A 205 -5.02 5.81 20.50
CA VAL A 205 -5.77 6.37 19.36
C VAL A 205 -6.29 7.77 19.68
N GLU A 206 -6.84 7.98 20.88
CA GLU A 206 -7.39 9.29 21.30
C GLU A 206 -6.31 10.37 21.48
N THR A 207 -5.07 9.98 21.76
CA THR A 207 -3.92 10.88 21.86
C THR A 207 -3.14 11.04 20.55
N ALA A 208 -3.54 10.33 19.50
CA ALA A 208 -2.92 10.45 18.18
C ALA A 208 -3.26 11.81 17.54
N GLY A 209 -2.35 12.33 16.71
CA GLY A 209 -2.52 13.64 16.04
C GLY A 209 -3.74 13.74 15.11
N SER A 210 -3.98 14.92 14.55
CA SER A 210 -5.18 15.20 13.74
C SER A 210 -4.98 14.94 12.24
N SER A 211 -5.93 14.24 11.62
CA SER A 211 -5.95 14.06 10.15
C SER A 211 -6.15 15.38 9.40
N ALA A 212 -6.82 16.36 10.01
CA ALA A 212 -6.93 17.70 9.44
C ALA A 212 -5.55 18.36 9.28
N ALA A 213 -4.61 18.15 10.21
CA ALA A 213 -3.25 18.69 10.10
C ALA A 213 -2.48 18.07 8.92
N GLU A 214 -2.71 16.80 8.61
CA GLU A 214 -2.09 16.15 7.45
C GLU A 214 -2.65 16.66 6.13
N THR A 215 -3.96 16.89 6.05
CA THR A 215 -4.56 17.49 4.84
C THR A 215 -4.01 18.89 4.57
N ARG A 216 -3.72 19.70 5.60
CA ARG A 216 -3.05 21.01 5.41
C ARG A 216 -1.67 20.87 4.75
N ARG A 217 -0.91 19.83 5.06
CA ARG A 217 0.38 19.57 4.38
C ARG A 217 0.18 19.23 2.91
N ILE A 218 -0.91 18.56 2.56
CA ILE A 218 -1.29 18.29 1.16
C ILE A 218 -1.69 19.60 0.46
N ALA A 219 -2.44 20.46 1.15
CA ALA A 219 -2.79 21.80 0.65
C ALA A 219 -1.57 22.71 0.40
N GLU A 220 -0.42 22.44 0.99
CA GLU A 220 0.84 23.15 0.73
C GLU A 220 1.64 22.58 -0.45
N MET A 221 1.32 21.37 -0.94
CA MET A 221 2.08 20.72 -2.00
C MET A 221 1.94 21.42 -3.36
N VAL A 222 3.04 21.76 -4.01
CA VAL A 222 2.99 22.36 -5.37
C VAL A 222 2.81 21.28 -6.42
N GLU A 223 3.55 20.18 -6.30
CA GLU A 223 3.55 19.08 -7.27
C GLU A 223 2.66 17.92 -6.81
N PRO A 224 2.11 17.12 -7.75
CA PRO A 224 1.45 15.87 -7.42
C PRO A 224 2.39 14.91 -6.67
N PRO A 225 1.85 13.97 -5.87
CA PRO A 225 2.64 12.93 -5.23
C PRO A 225 3.52 12.17 -6.25
N ALA A 226 4.78 11.95 -5.90
CA ALA A 226 5.72 11.32 -6.83
C ALA A 226 5.22 9.94 -7.27
N GLY A 227 5.31 9.67 -8.58
CA GLY A 227 4.85 8.42 -9.19
C GLY A 227 3.35 8.37 -9.51
N LEU A 228 2.50 9.23 -8.93
CA LEU A 228 1.05 9.21 -9.19
C LEU A 228 0.75 9.54 -10.67
N MET A 229 1.32 10.62 -11.21
CA MET A 229 1.10 11.01 -12.60
C MET A 229 1.62 9.98 -13.61
N GLU A 230 2.79 9.38 -13.32
CA GLU A 230 3.33 8.31 -14.15
C GLU A 230 2.43 7.06 -14.10
N PHE A 231 1.87 6.76 -12.93
CA PHE A 231 0.93 5.67 -12.76
C PHE A 231 -0.38 5.91 -13.51
N ILE A 232 -0.98 7.11 -13.41
CA ILE A 232 -2.19 7.48 -14.15
C ILE A 232 -1.94 7.37 -15.66
N LYS A 233 -0.81 7.90 -16.15
CA LYS A 233 -0.43 7.75 -17.57
C LYS A 233 -0.31 6.29 -17.98
N TRP A 234 0.29 5.45 -17.14
CA TRP A 234 0.35 4.01 -17.38
C TRP A 234 -1.04 3.37 -17.39
N ALA A 235 -1.93 3.74 -16.47
CA ALA A 235 -3.29 3.21 -16.39
C ALA A 235 -4.12 3.57 -17.64
N ASN A 236 -4.08 4.83 -18.08
CA ASN A 236 -4.73 5.28 -19.31
C ASN A 236 -4.24 4.45 -20.52
N ALA A 237 -2.92 4.27 -20.65
CA ALA A 237 -2.33 3.50 -21.73
C ALA A 237 -2.66 2.00 -21.70
N ASN A 238 -3.18 1.48 -20.60
CA ASN A 238 -3.51 0.07 -20.40
C ASN A 238 -5.03 -0.14 -20.18
N ASP A 239 -5.87 0.84 -20.49
CA ASP A 239 -7.33 0.76 -20.35
C ASP A 239 -7.79 0.42 -18.93
N ILE A 240 -7.14 1.02 -17.93
CA ILE A 240 -7.46 0.82 -16.50
C ILE A 240 -8.17 2.06 -15.97
N THR A 241 -9.28 1.84 -15.25
CA THR A 241 -10.01 2.91 -14.56
C THR A 241 -9.37 3.19 -13.20
N VAL A 242 -9.04 4.43 -12.86
CA VAL A 242 -8.38 4.79 -11.60
C VAL A 242 -9.26 5.72 -10.78
N TYR A 243 -9.59 5.31 -9.56
CA TYR A 243 -10.23 6.18 -8.58
C TYR A 243 -9.33 6.43 -7.37
N GLY A 244 -9.12 7.71 -7.07
CA GLY A 244 -8.71 8.14 -5.74
C GLY A 244 -9.93 8.28 -4.83
N LEU A 245 -9.72 8.12 -3.53
CA LEU A 245 -10.72 8.40 -2.52
C LEU A 245 -10.03 8.67 -1.18
N LEU A 246 -10.79 9.21 -0.22
CA LEU A 246 -10.27 9.49 1.11
C LEU A 246 -10.02 8.19 1.88
N SER A 247 -8.86 8.09 2.53
CA SER A 247 -8.64 7.09 3.56
C SER A 247 -9.51 7.40 4.78
N PRO A 248 -10.05 6.39 5.48
CA PRO A 248 -10.80 6.61 6.70
C PRO A 248 -9.98 7.39 7.72
N SER A 249 -10.63 8.32 8.40
CA SER A 249 -9.98 9.19 9.38
C SER A 249 -10.88 9.52 10.54
N VAL A 250 -10.29 9.94 11.66
CA VAL A 250 -11.07 10.36 12.81
C VAL A 250 -11.79 11.67 12.48
N ASP A 251 -13.05 11.75 12.91
CA ASP A 251 -13.82 12.99 12.97
C ASP A 251 -13.27 13.90 14.10
N SER A 252 -12.11 14.51 13.83
CA SER A 252 -11.38 15.39 14.74
C SER A 252 -11.27 16.83 14.20
N GLY A 253 -12.14 17.20 13.26
CA GLY A 253 -12.15 18.50 12.60
C GLY A 253 -12.30 18.43 11.08
N GLU A 254 -12.52 19.60 10.49
CA GLU A 254 -12.73 19.76 9.05
C GLU A 254 -11.42 19.50 8.28
N LEU A 255 -11.52 18.70 7.21
CA LEU A 255 -10.44 18.47 6.26
C LEU A 255 -10.21 19.74 5.43
N SER A 256 -8.96 20.04 5.05
CA SER A 256 -8.66 21.22 4.22
C SER A 256 -9.35 21.11 2.84
N PRO A 257 -10.23 22.06 2.48
CA PRO A 257 -10.86 22.08 1.15
C PRO A 257 -9.84 22.14 0.02
N GLU A 258 -8.75 22.89 0.21
CA GLU A 258 -7.66 23.02 -0.77
C GLU A 258 -6.94 21.68 -1.01
N ALA A 259 -6.83 20.85 0.02
CA ALA A 259 -6.28 19.50 -0.12
C ALA A 259 -7.22 18.60 -0.94
N LEU A 260 -8.53 18.68 -0.68
CA LEU A 260 -9.54 17.94 -1.43
C LEU A 260 -9.55 18.36 -2.90
N ASP A 261 -9.50 19.66 -3.19
CA ASP A 261 -9.42 20.18 -4.56
C ASP A 261 -8.18 19.66 -5.30
N LYS A 262 -7.03 19.57 -4.62
CA LYS A 262 -5.83 18.97 -5.21
C LYS A 262 -5.99 17.49 -5.49
N MET A 263 -6.56 16.72 -4.57
CA MET A 263 -6.82 15.30 -4.80
C MET A 263 -7.76 15.11 -6.00
N ARG A 264 -8.86 15.88 -6.06
CA ARG A 264 -9.77 15.91 -7.22
C ARG A 264 -9.01 16.21 -8.51
N ALA A 265 -8.17 17.24 -8.52
CA ALA A 265 -7.39 17.62 -9.69
C ALA A 265 -6.39 16.54 -10.11
N TRP A 266 -5.67 15.93 -9.17
CA TRP A 266 -4.68 14.90 -9.47
C TRP A 266 -5.32 13.64 -10.04
N PHE A 267 -6.37 13.13 -9.41
CA PHE A 267 -7.05 11.93 -9.91
C PHE A 267 -7.94 12.21 -11.12
N GLY A 268 -8.42 13.44 -11.29
CA GLY A 268 -9.14 13.90 -12.49
C GLY A 268 -8.29 13.95 -13.76
N MET A 269 -6.97 13.71 -13.67
CA MET A 269 -6.12 13.51 -14.84
C MET A 269 -6.22 12.09 -15.45
N ALA A 270 -6.90 11.16 -14.78
CA ALA A 270 -7.21 9.87 -15.37
C ALA A 270 -8.24 10.01 -16.49
N GLU A 271 -8.01 9.33 -17.62
CA GLU A 271 -8.99 9.31 -18.73
C GLU A 271 -10.25 8.52 -18.33
N LYS A 272 -10.08 7.50 -17.49
CA LYS A 272 -11.16 6.73 -16.89
C LYS A 272 -11.03 6.76 -15.37
N GLY A 273 -12.05 7.28 -14.72
CA GLY A 273 -12.13 7.35 -13.26
C GLY A 273 -12.14 8.80 -12.76
N GLY A 274 -11.46 9.05 -11.65
CA GLY A 274 -11.47 10.36 -10.99
C GLY A 274 -11.31 10.26 -9.48
N PHE A 275 -11.95 11.16 -8.74
CA PHE A 275 -11.95 11.13 -7.27
C PHE A 275 -13.35 10.82 -6.76
N LEU A 276 -13.51 9.74 -5.99
CA LEU A 276 -14.78 9.35 -5.39
C LEU A 276 -14.97 10.07 -4.06
N GLU A 277 -16.10 10.75 -3.94
CA GLU A 277 -16.48 11.49 -2.75
C GLU A 277 -17.69 10.84 -2.08
N PHE A 278 -17.65 10.82 -0.76
CA PHE A 278 -18.69 10.22 0.06
C PHE A 278 -19.16 11.23 1.10
N LYS A 279 -20.45 11.18 1.41
CA LYS A 279 -21.02 12.01 2.47
C LYS A 279 -20.26 11.80 3.79
N GLY A 280 -19.87 12.90 4.43
CA GLY A 280 -19.12 12.87 5.68
C GLY A 280 -17.63 12.55 5.52
N ASN A 281 -17.08 12.60 4.30
CA ASN A 281 -15.65 12.53 4.02
C ASN A 281 -14.92 11.30 4.59
N LEU A 282 -15.66 10.20 4.79
CA LEU A 282 -15.14 8.97 5.42
C LEU A 282 -14.48 9.26 6.79
N GLN A 283 -15.05 10.21 7.53
CA GLN A 283 -14.69 10.51 8.90
C GLN A 283 -15.57 9.73 9.88
N TYR A 284 -14.95 9.19 10.94
CA TYR A 284 -15.61 8.33 11.90
C TYR A 284 -15.30 8.75 13.33
N PRO A 285 -16.20 8.47 14.30
CA PRO A 285 -15.88 8.68 15.71
C PRO A 285 -14.69 7.80 16.09
N TYR A 286 -13.91 8.24 17.08
CA TYR A 286 -12.75 7.48 17.57
C TYR A 286 -13.10 6.01 17.89
N THR A 287 -14.32 5.70 18.35
CA THR A 287 -14.77 4.32 18.68
C THR A 287 -14.71 3.35 17.50
N CYS A 288 -14.64 3.87 16.28
CA CYS A 288 -14.46 3.07 15.07
C CYS A 288 -13.01 2.65 14.80
N PHE A 289 -12.03 3.07 15.59
CA PHE A 289 -10.61 2.83 15.30
C PHE A 289 -10.01 1.73 16.19
N PHE A 290 -9.13 0.94 15.60
CA PHE A 290 -8.45 -0.21 16.18
C PHE A 290 -7.21 0.20 16.99
N ASP A 291 -6.04 0.31 16.37
CA ASP A 291 -4.75 0.55 17.05
C ASP A 291 -4.05 1.85 16.59
N SER A 292 -4.66 2.54 15.63
CA SER A 292 -4.24 3.82 15.07
C SER A 292 -5.48 4.60 14.60
N ARG A 293 -5.32 5.89 14.32
CA ARG A 293 -6.38 6.77 13.78
C ARG A 293 -6.69 6.58 12.29
N GLU A 294 -6.09 5.57 11.66
CA GLU A 294 -6.25 5.23 10.24
C GLU A 294 -6.76 3.79 10.06
N HIS A 295 -6.72 2.98 11.13
CA HIS A 295 -7.14 1.58 11.12
C HIS A 295 -8.51 1.45 11.77
N LEU A 296 -9.55 1.17 10.99
CA LEU A 296 -10.88 0.90 11.54
C LEU A 296 -10.87 -0.43 12.28
N GLN A 297 -11.75 -0.58 13.27
CA GLN A 297 -12.12 -1.87 13.85
C GLN A 297 -13.12 -2.58 12.93
N GLU A 298 -13.19 -3.91 13.01
CA GLU A 298 -13.81 -4.76 11.97
C GLU A 298 -15.27 -4.40 11.64
N GLU A 299 -16.10 -4.01 12.60
CA GLU A 299 -17.48 -3.60 12.30
C GLU A 299 -17.51 -2.28 11.51
N CYS A 300 -16.71 -1.28 11.89
CA CYS A 300 -16.63 -0.03 11.14
C CYS A 300 -15.92 -0.22 9.78
N GLN A 301 -14.96 -1.13 9.68
CA GLN A 301 -14.32 -1.55 8.42
C GLN A 301 -15.39 -2.05 7.42
N ILE A 302 -16.29 -2.93 7.87
CA ILE A 302 -17.38 -3.45 7.03
C ILE A 302 -18.31 -2.31 6.60
N GLN A 303 -18.77 -1.45 7.52
CA GLN A 303 -19.65 -0.34 7.16
C GLN A 303 -18.99 0.66 6.20
N HIS A 304 -17.72 0.98 6.43
CA HIS A 304 -16.91 1.81 5.52
C HIS A 304 -16.85 1.22 4.11
N SER A 305 -16.56 -0.07 4.03
CA SER A 305 -16.46 -0.81 2.77
C SER A 305 -17.80 -0.90 2.04
N ARG A 306 -18.93 -0.95 2.76
CA ARG A 306 -20.26 -0.86 2.15
C ARG A 306 -20.52 0.48 1.48
N VAL A 307 -20.09 1.57 2.12
CA VAL A 307 -20.21 2.92 1.54
C VAL A 307 -19.41 3.01 0.24
N ILE A 308 -18.18 2.51 0.23
CA ILE A 308 -17.33 2.47 -0.96
C ILE A 308 -17.95 1.62 -2.07
N GLY A 309 -18.35 0.38 -1.76
CA GLY A 309 -18.91 -0.55 -2.75
C GLY A 309 -20.18 -0.01 -3.41
N LYS A 310 -21.11 0.58 -2.64
CA LYS A 310 -22.33 1.19 -3.17
C LYS A 310 -22.04 2.40 -4.06
N GLY A 311 -21.19 3.32 -3.59
CA GLY A 311 -20.84 4.50 -4.39
C GLY A 311 -20.11 4.14 -5.69
N LEU A 312 -19.25 3.11 -5.66
CA LEU A 312 -18.63 2.62 -6.89
C LEU A 312 -19.66 2.01 -7.85
N ALA A 313 -20.63 1.23 -7.35
CA ALA A 313 -21.69 0.66 -8.18
C ALA A 313 -22.52 1.76 -8.87
N GLU A 314 -22.83 2.84 -8.14
CA GLU A 314 -23.53 4.01 -8.67
C GLU A 314 -22.71 4.70 -9.76
N GLN A 315 -21.42 4.92 -9.53
CA GLN A 315 -20.52 5.56 -10.50
C GLN A 315 -20.38 4.74 -11.79
N VAL A 316 -20.20 3.42 -11.68
CA VAL A 316 -20.09 2.52 -12.84
C VAL A 316 -21.38 2.53 -13.65
N ARG A 317 -22.55 2.50 -12.99
CA ARG A 317 -23.85 2.59 -13.68
C ARG A 317 -24.04 3.91 -14.40
N PHE A 318 -23.66 5.03 -13.78
CA PHE A 318 -23.75 6.36 -14.39
C PHE A 318 -22.91 6.45 -15.67
N ASN A 319 -21.66 5.97 -15.61
CA ASN A 319 -20.75 5.96 -16.76
C ASN A 319 -21.15 4.96 -17.88
N SER A 320 -22.06 4.03 -17.59
CA SER A 320 -22.52 3.02 -18.55
C SER A 320 -23.78 3.44 -19.32
N GLN A 321 -24.41 4.57 -18.96
CA GLN A 321 -25.55 5.09 -19.70
C GLN A 321 -25.04 5.82 -20.97
N PRO A 322 -25.60 5.53 -22.16
CA PRO A 322 -25.26 6.30 -23.35
C PRO A 322 -25.66 7.77 -23.14
N GLU A 323 -24.78 8.70 -23.52
CA GLU A 323 -25.14 10.11 -23.60
C GLU A 323 -26.27 10.26 -24.64
N ASP A 324 -27.46 10.67 -24.18
CA ASP A 324 -28.62 10.99 -25.02
C ASP A 324 -28.35 12.21 -25.92
#